data_AF-A0A523CCP3-F1
#
_entry.id   AF-A0A523CCP3-F1
#
_cell.length_a   1.000
_cell.length_b   1.000
_cell.length_c   1.000
_cell.angle_alpha   90.00
_cell.angle_beta   90.00
_cell.angle_gamma   90.00
#
_symmetry.space_group_name_H-M   'P 1'
#
loop_
_entity.id
_entity.type
_entity.pdbx_description
1 polymer ?
#
loop_
_entity_poly.entity_id
_entity_poly.type
_entity_poly.pdbx_seq_one_letter_code
_entity_poly.pdbx_strand_id
1 'polypeptide(L)' 'MPYTYKVLPFTVAPQQRMTRFENLNLAAAELERVVNEHAAVGWEFQGVEQVQLSDFQTHFDVLVFRAER' A
#
# COMPACT_ATOMS: atom_id res chain seq x y z
N MET A 1 -5.92 20.08 -13.73
CA MET A 1 -5.70 18.92 -14.61
C MET A 1 -6.39 17.72 -13.99
N PRO A 2 -7.04 16.83 -14.76
CA PRO A 2 -7.65 15.64 -14.18
C PRO A 2 -6.55 14.69 -13.68
N TYR A 3 -6.66 14.22 -12.44
CA TYR A 3 -5.75 13.21 -11.88
C TYR A 3 -6.31 11.81 -12.11
N THR A 4 -5.42 10.85 -12.34
CA THR A 4 -5.76 9.42 -12.32
C THR A 4 -5.28 8.83 -11.01
N TYR A 5 -6.15 8.05 -10.35
CA TYR A 5 -5.83 7.36 -9.10
C TYR A 5 -5.66 5.88 -9.33
N LYS A 6 -4.68 5.29 -8.64
CA LYS A 6 -4.44 3.84 -8.59
C LYS A 6 -4.44 3.39 -7.14
N VAL A 7 -5.19 2.34 -6.85
CA VAL A 7 -5.33 1.76 -5.51
C VAL A 7 -4.77 0.34 -5.56
N LEU A 8 -3.85 0.04 -4.66
CA LEU A 8 -3.22 -1.29 -4.57
C LEU A 8 -3.48 -1.91 -3.20
N PRO A 9 -3.93 -3.16 -3.12
CA PRO A 9 -4.05 -3.85 -1.84
C PRO A 9 -2.67 -4.07 -1.23
N PHE A 10 -2.54 -3.82 0.08
CA PHE A 10 -1.32 -4.06 0.82
C PHE A 10 -1.59 -4.95 2.01
N THR A 11 -0.94 -6.12 2.03
CA THR A 11 -1.05 -7.05 3.14
C THR A 11 0.32 -7.65 3.40
N VAL A 12 0.83 -7.50 4.62
CA VAL A 12 2.07 -8.15 5.04
C VAL A 12 1.68 -9.42 5.77
N ALA A 13 1.88 -10.55 5.11
CA ALA A 13 1.69 -11.84 5.76
C ALA A 13 2.77 -12.00 6.85
N PRO A 14 2.41 -12.13 8.13
CA PRO A 14 3.40 -12.34 9.18
C PRO A 14 4.10 -13.67 8.92
N GLN A 15 5.42 -13.65 8.76
CA GLN A 15 6.15 -14.92 8.64
C GLN A 15 6.13 -15.62 10.00
N GLN A 16 5.87 -16.93 9.97
CA GLN A 16 5.81 -17.73 11.19
C GLN A 16 7.17 -17.68 11.89
N ARG A 17 7.18 -17.15 13.12
CA ARG A 17 8.35 -16.96 14.02
C ARG A 17 9.12 -15.64 13.88
N MET A 18 8.49 -14.56 13.42
CA MET A 18 9.06 -13.21 13.54
C MET A 18 8.52 -12.47 14.77
N THR A 19 9.39 -11.71 15.43
CA THR A 19 8.99 -10.73 16.45
C THR A 19 8.17 -9.60 15.81
N ARG A 20 7.41 -8.87 16.62
CA ARG A 20 6.60 -7.72 16.15
C ARG A 20 7.46 -6.69 15.39
N PHE A 21 8.66 -6.42 15.89
CA PHE A 21 9.57 -5.44 15.28
C PHE A 21 10.08 -5.90 13.91
N GLU A 22 10.44 -7.17 13.78
CA GLU A 22 10.89 -7.72 12.49
C GLU A 22 9.76 -7.71 11.45
N ASN A 23 8.51 -8.00 11.86
CA ASN A 23 7.35 -7.88 10.96
C ASN A 23 7.12 -6.44 10.48
N LEU A 24 7.32 -5.44 11.36
CA LEU A 24 7.22 -4.03 10.97
C LEU A 24 8.33 -3.61 10.00
N ASN A 25 9.56 -4.09 10.22
CA ASN A 25 10.66 -3.82 9.30
C ASN A 25 10.42 -4.45 7.91
N LEU A 26 9.90 -5.68 7.88
CA LEU A 26 9.51 -6.33 6.63
C LEU A 26 8.41 -5.55 5.91
N ALA A 27 7.39 -5.09 6.65
CA ALA A 27 6.33 -4.25 6.13
C ALA A 27 6.86 -2.94 5.52
N ALA A 28 7.77 -2.27 6.21
CA ALA A 28 8.38 -1.04 5.75
C ALA A 28 9.20 -1.24 4.46
N ALA A 29 10.01 -2.31 4.41
CA ALA A 29 10.81 -2.64 3.23
C ALA A 29 9.94 -2.94 2.00
N GLU A 30 8.84 -3.68 2.17
CA GLU A 30 7.92 -3.98 1.07
C GLU A 30 7.15 -2.73 0.61
N LEU A 31 6.73 -1.87 1.55
CA LEU A 31 6.09 -0.60 1.23
C LEU A 31 7.04 0.30 0.42
N GLU A 32 8.30 0.44 0.86
CA GLU A 32 9.32 1.19 0.15
C GLU A 32 9.55 0.63 -1.27
N ARG A 33 9.63 -0.69 -1.41
CA ARG A 33 9.78 -1.36 -2.71
C ARG A 33 8.63 -1.00 -3.67
N VAL A 34 7.38 -1.16 -3.22
CA VAL A 34 6.19 -0.90 -4.06
C VAL A 34 6.08 0.57 -4.44
N VAL A 35 6.34 1.48 -3.48
CA VAL A 35 6.33 2.93 -3.73
C VAL A 35 7.38 3.31 -4.76
N ASN A 36 8.63 2.84 -4.60
CA ASN A 36 9.70 3.14 -5.54
C ASN A 36 9.43 2.59 -6.95
N GLU A 37 8.89 1.37 -7.03
CA GLU A 37 8.49 0.76 -8.30
C GLU A 37 7.45 1.62 -9.04
N HIS A 38 6.49 2.20 -8.32
CA HIS A 38 5.42 3.02 -8.91
C HIS A 38 5.88 4.45 -9.22
N ALA A 39 6.73 5.01 -8.36
CA ALA A 39 7.38 6.30 -8.60
C ALA A 39 8.21 6.29 -9.88
N ALA A 40 8.90 5.18 -10.18
CA ALA A 40 9.65 5.00 -11.42
C ALA A 40 8.76 5.06 -12.68
N VAL A 41 7.46 4.76 -12.55
CA VAL A 41 6.45 4.80 -13.63
C VAL A 41 5.71 6.15 -13.65
N GLY A 42 6.12 7.12 -12.82
CA GLY A 42 5.53 8.46 -12.77
C GLY A 42 4.30 8.58 -11.87
N TRP A 43 4.05 7.58 -11.01
CA TRP A 43 2.98 7.65 -10.01
C TRP A 43 3.49 8.24 -8.70
N GLU A 44 2.79 9.24 -8.19
CA GLU A 44 3.07 9.84 -6.89
C GLU A 44 2.28 9.14 -5.79
N PHE A 45 2.97 8.62 -4.79
CA PHE A 45 2.34 8.02 -3.62
C PHE A 45 1.65 9.09 -2.78
N GLN A 46 0.38 8.86 -2.42
CA GLN A 46 -0.45 9.80 -1.65
C GLN A 46 -0.60 9.38 -0.18
N GLY A 47 -0.60 8.09 0.09
CA GLY A 47 -0.75 7.57 1.44
C GLY A 47 -1.36 6.17 1.48
N VAL A 48 -1.58 5.70 2.70
CA VAL A 48 -2.29 4.45 2.99
C VAL A 48 -3.70 4.81 3.46
N GLU A 49 -4.71 4.25 2.83
CA GLU A 49 -6.11 4.39 3.24
C GLU A 49 -6.68 3.05 3.66
N GLN A 50 -7.65 3.07 4.57
CA GLN A 50 -8.40 1.87 4.93
C GLN A 50 -9.70 1.87 4.14
N VAL A 51 -9.86 0.88 3.26
CA VAL A 51 -11.09 0.71 2.47
C VAL A 51 -11.92 -0.40 3.10
N GLN A 52 -13.17 -0.08 3.40
CA GLN A 52 -14.18 -1.04 3.82
C GLN A 52 -14.83 -1.65 2.58
N LEU A 53 -14.87 -2.98 2.50
CA LEU A 53 -15.60 -3.66 1.44
C LEU A 53 -17.11 -3.56 1.68
N SER A 54 -17.87 -3.80 0.61
CA SER A 54 -19.35 -3.79 0.64
C SER A 54 -19.99 -4.78 1.63
N ASP A 55 -19.20 -5.73 2.15
CA ASP A 55 -19.62 -6.65 3.20
C ASP A 55 -19.59 -6.03 4.62
N PHE A 56 -19.13 -4.79 4.76
CA PHE A 56 -19.01 -3.99 5.99
C PHE A 56 -18.17 -4.61 7.12
N GLN A 57 -17.63 -5.82 6.94
CA GLN A 57 -16.82 -6.52 7.94
C GLN A 57 -15.34 -6.53 7.54
N THR A 58 -15.05 -6.58 6.24
CA THR A 58 -13.67 -6.73 5.76
C THR A 58 -13.06 -5.37 5.47
N HIS A 59 -11.95 -5.08 6.13
CA HIS A 59 -11.17 -3.86 5.96
C HIS A 59 -9.82 -4.21 5.36
N PHE A 60 -9.39 -3.45 4.35
CA PHE A 60 -8.08 -3.59 3.74
C PHE A 60 -7.32 -2.27 3.81
N ASP A 61 -6.05 -2.35 4.15
CA ASP A 61 -5.12 -1.27 3.95
C ASP A 61 -4.74 -1.24 2.47
N VAL A 62 -4.93 -0.09 1.83
CA VAL A 62 -4.62 0.11 0.41
C VAL A 62 -3.65 1.27 0.24
N LEU A 63 -2.71 1.12 -0.70
CA LEU A 63 -1.80 2.17 -1.11
C LEU A 63 -2.46 2.99 -2.22
N VAL A 64 -2.53 4.30 -2.02
CA VAL A 64 -3.13 5.24 -2.97
C VAL A 64 -2.02 5.96 -3.71
N PHE A 65 -2.10 5.94 -5.04
CA PHE A 65 -1.20 6.64 -5.95
C PHE A 65 -1.99 7.59 -6.84
N ARG A 66 -1.38 8.72 -7.19
CA ARG A 66 -1.91 9.67 -8.19
C ARG A 66 -0.93 9.85 -9.35
N ALA A 67 -1.44 10.16 -10.52
CA ALA A 67 -0.64 10.65 -11.63
C ALA A 67 -1.38 11.77 -12.35
N GLU A 68 -0.64 12.74 -12.87
CA GLU A 68 -1.18 13.71 -13.83
C GLU A 68 -1.53 12.99 -15.13
N ARG A 69 -2.70 13.31 -15.69
CA ARG A 69 -3.22 12.67 -16.91
C ARG A 69 -2.80 13.40 -18.16
#